data_AF-A0AA86JSE5-F1
#
_entry.id   AF-A0AA86JSE5-F1
#
_cell.length_a   1.000
_cell.length_b   1.000
_cell.length_c   1.000
_cell.angle_alpha   90.00
_cell.angle_beta   90.00
_cell.angle_gamma   90.00
#
_symmetry.space_group_name_H-M   'P 1'
#
loop_
_entity.id
_entity.type
_entity.pdbx_description
1 polymer ?
#
loop_
_entity_poly.entity_id
_entity_poly.type
_entity_poly.pdbx_seq_one_letter_code
_entity_poly.pdbx_strand_id
1 'polypeptide(L)'
;MERFINIDRVVAVQMTTPEDNPLVTDASRIMDVWFDGPAIRKQLFKKVSRAEQEQFAANLLKRGFVQSGNLLINPRAVLFAEMENHLLGGVITIGFGDNNRPVELKVKGQAFSDLAAKLAEG
;
A
#
# COMPACT_ATOMS: atom_id res chain seq x y z
N MET A 1 18.46 1.93 -15.82
CA MET A 1 18.59 0.88 -14.78
C MET A 1 17.21 0.34 -14.56
N GLU A 2 16.91 -0.84 -15.10
CA GLU A 2 15.62 -1.48 -14.85
C GLU A 2 15.63 -2.06 -13.44
N ARG A 3 14.63 -1.69 -12.63
CA ARG A 3 14.42 -2.26 -11.30
C ARG A 3 13.35 -3.33 -11.42
N PHE A 4 13.65 -4.54 -10.95
CA PHE A 4 12.68 -5.61 -10.90
C PHE A 4 12.08 -5.70 -9.50
N ILE A 5 10.75 -5.57 -9.40
CA ILE A 5 10.00 -5.78 -8.16
C ILE A 5 9.19 -7.05 -8.33
N ASN A 6 9.40 -8.03 -7.45
CA ASN A 6 8.55 -9.21 -7.41
C ASN A 6 7.19 -8.83 -6.80
N ILE A 7 6.21 -8.54 -7.66
CA ILE A 7 4.87 -8.11 -7.29
C ILE A 7 4.13 -9.16 -6.45
N ASP A 8 4.47 -10.45 -6.59
CA ASP A 8 3.85 -11.52 -5.79
C ASP A 8 4.17 -11.40 -4.29
N ARG A 9 5.24 -10.70 -3.94
CA ARG A 9 5.67 -10.47 -2.55
C ARG A 9 5.20 -9.13 -2.00
N VAL A 10 4.52 -8.31 -2.77
CA VAL A 10 4.08 -6.99 -2.31
C VAL A 10 2.82 -7.15 -1.47
N VAL A 11 2.79 -6.52 -0.29
CA VAL A 11 1.62 -6.50 0.60
C VAL A 11 0.92 -5.14 0.62
N ALA A 12 1.69 -4.06 0.49
CA ALA A 12 1.15 -2.72 0.38
C ALA A 12 2.13 -1.80 -0.34
N VAL A 13 1.63 -0.73 -0.92
CA VAL A 13 2.42 0.28 -1.64
C VAL A 13 1.82 1.65 -1.41
N GLN A 14 2.64 2.61 -1.00
CA GLN A 14 2.24 4.01 -0.90
C GLN A 14 3.01 4.83 -1.93
N MET A 15 2.26 5.41 -2.86
CA MET A 15 2.78 6.28 -3.90
C MET A 15 2.92 7.71 -3.38
N THR A 16 3.90 8.44 -3.90
CA THR A 16 4.04 9.86 -3.56
C THR A 16 3.06 10.70 -4.39
N THR A 17 2.22 11.47 -3.71
CA THR A 17 1.40 12.52 -4.31
C THR A 17 1.96 13.91 -4.02
N PRO A 18 1.53 14.95 -4.76
CA PRO A 18 1.88 16.34 -4.42
C PRO A 18 1.45 16.75 -3.00
N GLU A 19 0.38 16.15 -2.47
CA GLU A 19 -0.10 16.40 -1.10
C GLU A 19 0.88 15.86 -0.04
N ASP A 20 1.51 14.70 -0.30
CA ASP A 20 2.50 14.10 0.60
C ASP A 20 3.87 14.80 0.54
N ASN A 21 4.19 15.41 -0.61
CA ASN A 21 5.44 16.14 -0.82
C ASN A 21 5.23 17.29 -1.83
N PRO A 22 5.13 18.55 -1.36
CA PRO A 22 4.92 19.73 -2.20
C PRO A 22 6.06 20.00 -3.20
N LEU A 23 7.26 19.44 -2.96
CA LEU A 23 8.40 19.52 -3.87
C LEU A 23 8.32 18.49 -5.01
N VAL A 24 7.23 17.73 -5.10
CA VAL A 24 6.92 16.86 -6.24
C VAL A 24 6.50 17.74 -7.42
N THR A 25 7.50 18.35 -8.03
CA THR A 25 7.43 19.09 -9.28
C THR A 25 8.18 18.36 -10.40
N ASP A 26 9.03 17.39 -10.04
CA ASP A 26 9.91 16.65 -10.94
C ASP A 26 9.34 15.32 -11.43
N ALA A 27 9.82 14.90 -12.59
CA ALA A 27 9.56 13.58 -13.18
C ALA A 27 9.92 12.42 -12.24
N SER A 28 10.71 12.66 -11.18
CA SER A 28 11.17 11.65 -10.23
C SER A 28 10.45 11.74 -8.88
N ARG A 29 10.05 10.60 -8.34
CA ARG A 29 9.20 10.44 -7.15
C ARG A 29 9.75 9.36 -6.23
N ILE A 30 9.10 9.23 -5.08
CA ILE A 30 9.37 8.22 -4.08
C ILE A 30 8.18 7.25 -4.01
N MET A 31 8.44 5.99 -3.68
CA MET A 31 7.40 5.01 -3.41
C MET A 31 7.84 4.15 -2.24
N ASP A 32 6.95 3.98 -1.28
CA ASP A 32 7.13 3.04 -0.19
C ASP A 32 6.48 1.71 -0.57
N VAL A 33 7.22 0.61 -0.46
CA VAL A 33 6.71 -0.73 -0.75
C VAL A 33 6.93 -1.62 0.45
N TRP A 34 5.88 -2.29 0.90
CA TRP A 34 5.95 -3.31 1.92
C TRP A 34 5.97 -4.68 1.27
N PHE A 35 6.94 -5.50 1.68
CA PHE A 35 7.10 -6.86 1.21
C PHE A 35 6.75 -7.87 2.29
N ASP A 36 6.11 -8.95 1.86
CA ASP A 36 5.83 -10.15 2.64
C ASP A 36 7.13 -10.94 2.95
N GLY A 37 7.10 -11.69 4.04
CA GLY A 37 8.21 -12.51 4.52
C GLY A 37 8.05 -12.85 6.00
N PRO A 38 9.09 -13.43 6.64
CA PRO A 38 9.08 -13.71 8.08
C PRO A 38 8.78 -12.46 8.94
N ALA A 39 9.14 -11.29 8.42
CA ALA A 39 8.72 -10.00 8.93
C ALA A 39 8.39 -9.09 7.74
N ILE A 40 7.40 -8.22 7.91
CA ILE A 40 7.03 -7.21 6.93
C ILE A 40 8.12 -6.16 6.87
N ARG A 41 8.69 -5.96 5.67
CA ARG A 41 9.76 -4.99 5.43
C ARG A 41 9.30 -3.89 4.50
N LYS A 42 9.41 -2.65 4.97
CA LYS A 42 9.23 -1.44 4.16
C LYS A 42 10.53 -1.10 3.43
N GLN A 43 10.46 -0.89 2.12
CA GLN A 43 11.57 -0.37 1.31
C GLN A 43 11.17 0.93 0.61
N LEU A 44 12.09 1.89 0.63
CA LEU A 44 11.94 3.21 0.04
C LEU A 44 12.56 3.25 -1.37
N PHE A 45 11.73 3.29 -2.39
CA PHE A 45 12.16 3.41 -3.78
C PHE A 45 12.23 4.88 -4.18
N LYS A 46 13.44 5.40 -4.35
CA LYS A 46 13.68 6.80 -4.78
C LYS A 46 13.91 6.90 -6.28
N LYS A 47 13.70 8.09 -6.87
CA LYS A 47 13.93 8.37 -8.29
C LYS A 47 13.10 7.47 -9.22
N VAL A 48 11.86 7.19 -8.84
CA VAL A 48 10.89 6.45 -9.68
C VAL A 48 10.10 7.45 -10.49
N SER A 49 9.94 7.25 -11.79
CA SER A 49 9.17 8.17 -12.61
C SER A 49 7.67 8.10 -12.30
N ARG A 50 6.94 9.18 -12.61
CA ARG A 50 5.46 9.16 -12.51
C ARG A 50 4.85 8.01 -13.31
N ALA A 51 5.30 7.81 -14.54
CA ALA A 51 4.81 6.75 -15.42
C ALA A 51 5.09 5.35 -14.82
N GLU A 52 6.26 5.13 -14.21
CA GLU A 52 6.56 3.89 -13.51
C GLU A 52 5.64 3.66 -12.31
N GLN A 53 5.32 4.70 -11.52
CA GLN A 53 4.37 4.57 -10.40
C GLN A 53 2.96 4.22 -10.89
N GLU A 54 2.48 4.91 -11.92
CA GLU A 54 1.15 4.66 -12.50
C GLU A 54 1.06 3.25 -13.09
N GLN A 55 2.11 2.80 -13.80
CA GLN A 55 2.16 1.44 -14.34
C GLN A 55 2.21 0.39 -13.22
N PHE A 56 2.97 0.64 -12.16
CA PHE A 56 3.07 -0.27 -11.02
C PHE A 56 1.73 -0.37 -10.28
N ALA A 57 1.07 0.77 -10.03
CA ALA A 57 -0.26 0.83 -9.46
C ALA A 57 -1.30 0.06 -10.29
N ALA A 58 -1.30 0.28 -11.61
CA ALA A 58 -2.20 -0.42 -12.52
C ALA A 58 -2.00 -1.95 -12.46
N ASN A 59 -0.76 -2.43 -12.34
CA ASN A 59 -0.47 -3.86 -12.23
C ASN A 59 -0.99 -4.45 -10.91
N LEU A 60 -0.90 -3.71 -9.80
CA LEU A 60 -1.40 -4.14 -8.50
C LEU A 60 -2.93 -4.16 -8.44
N LEU A 61 -3.58 -3.13 -9.01
CA LEU A 61 -5.04 -3.07 -9.12
C LEU A 61 -5.59 -4.25 -9.93
N LYS A 62 -4.95 -4.60 -11.06
CA LYS A 62 -5.30 -5.79 -11.85
C LYS A 62 -5.18 -7.10 -11.06
N ARG A 63 -4.32 -7.12 -10.04
CA ARG A 63 -4.12 -8.26 -9.12
C ARG A 63 -5.07 -8.24 -7.93
N GLY A 64 -6.00 -7.29 -7.87
CA GLY A 64 -7.04 -7.22 -6.86
C GLY A 64 -6.68 -6.39 -5.63
N PHE A 65 -5.58 -5.63 -5.65
CA PHE A 65 -5.27 -4.68 -4.59
C PHE A 65 -6.38 -3.65 -4.45
N VAL A 66 -6.64 -3.21 -3.22
CA VAL A 66 -7.62 -2.16 -2.89
C VAL A 66 -6.89 -0.84 -2.76
N GLN A 67 -7.44 0.21 -3.37
CA GLN A 67 -6.87 1.55 -3.34
C GLN A 67 -7.51 2.41 -2.25
N SER A 68 -6.67 3.01 -1.42
CA SER A 68 -7.02 4.01 -0.41
C SER A 68 -6.20 5.28 -0.62
N GLY A 69 -6.69 6.19 -1.46
CA GLY A 69 -5.92 7.37 -1.86
C GLY A 69 -4.66 6.99 -2.63
N ASN A 70 -3.49 7.29 -2.05
CA ASN A 70 -2.17 6.94 -2.61
C ASN A 70 -1.65 5.57 -2.14
N LEU A 71 -2.38 4.91 -1.24
CA LEU A 71 -2.06 3.60 -0.72
C LEU A 71 -2.78 2.50 -1.51
N LEU A 72 -2.08 1.42 -1.84
CA LEU A 72 -2.61 0.19 -2.42
C LEU A 72 -2.31 -0.95 -1.47
N ILE A 73 -3.31 -1.78 -1.18
CA ILE A 73 -3.23 -2.83 -0.16
C ILE A 73 -3.62 -4.16 -0.78
N ASN A 74 -2.85 -5.21 -0.52
CA ASN A 74 -3.23 -6.58 -0.82
C ASN A 74 -4.23 -7.06 0.25
N PRO A 75 -5.51 -7.29 -0.06
CA PRO A 75 -6.49 -7.72 0.94
C PRO A 75 -6.08 -9.03 1.61
N ARG A 76 -5.44 -9.93 0.86
CA ARG A 76 -5.01 -11.25 1.36
C ARG A 76 -3.88 -11.18 2.40
N ALA A 77 -3.21 -10.04 2.53
CA ALA A 77 -2.15 -9.84 3.51
C ALA A 77 -2.65 -9.17 4.80
N VAL A 78 -3.93 -8.78 4.86
CA VAL A 78 -4.50 -8.12 6.03
C VAL A 78 -4.81 -9.15 7.10
N LEU A 79 -4.20 -8.99 8.28
CA LEU A 79 -4.42 -9.84 9.45
C LEU A 79 -5.59 -9.35 10.31
N PHE A 80 -5.74 -8.03 10.39
CA PHE A 80 -6.76 -7.38 11.20
C PHE A 80 -7.15 -6.04 10.57
N ALA A 81 -8.42 -5.69 10.67
CA ALA A 81 -8.95 -4.43 10.17
C ALA A 81 -9.98 -3.87 11.16
N GLU A 82 -9.80 -2.62 11.59
CA GLU A 82 -10.68 -1.92 12.52
C GLU A 82 -11.10 -0.57 11.96
N MET A 83 -12.40 -0.33 11.91
CA MET A 83 -12.95 0.97 11.50
C MET A 83 -12.91 1.92 12.70
N GLU A 84 -12.27 3.08 12.56
CA GLU A 84 -12.30 4.13 13.60
C GLU A 84 -13.65 4.88 13.54
N ASN A 85 -14.01 5.39 12.35
CA ASN A 85 -15.29 6.01 12.03
C ASN A 85 -15.45 6.09 10.50
N HIS A 86 -16.67 5.91 9.97
CA HIS A 86 -16.98 6.05 8.55
C HIS A 86 -16.44 7.32 7.86
N LEU A 87 -16.32 8.45 8.58
CA LEU A 87 -15.76 9.69 8.03
C LEU A 87 -14.22 9.71 7.95
N LEU A 88 -13.54 9.11 8.93
CA LEU A 88 -12.08 9.13 9.05
C LEU A 88 -11.43 7.91 8.40
N GLY A 89 -12.16 6.80 8.31
CA GLY A 89 -11.67 5.51 7.88
C GLY A 89 -11.29 4.62 9.06
N GLY A 90 -10.30 3.76 8.84
CA GLY A 90 -9.86 2.76 9.79
C GLY A 90 -8.37 2.44 9.69
N VAL A 91 -7.95 1.49 10.51
CA VAL A 91 -6.58 0.97 10.57
C VAL A 91 -6.59 -0.50 10.19
N ILE A 92 -5.60 -0.92 9.42
CA ILE A 92 -5.35 -2.33 9.10
C ILE A 92 -3.97 -2.75 9.58
N THR A 93 -3.83 -3.99 10.00
CA THR A 93 -2.55 -4.64 10.28
C THR A 93 -2.20 -5.57 9.13
N ILE A 94 -1.06 -5.35 8.48
CA ILE A 94 -0.59 -6.14 7.32
C ILE A 94 0.53 -7.13 7.67
N GLY A 95 0.76 -7.37 8.96
CA GLY A 95 1.80 -8.26 9.49
C GLY A 95 2.60 -7.62 10.61
N PHE A 96 3.75 -8.21 10.93
CA PHE A 96 4.64 -7.77 12.00
C PHE A 96 6.02 -7.42 11.45
N GLY A 97 6.63 -6.34 11.94
CA GLY A 97 7.99 -5.94 11.59
C GLY A 97 9.04 -6.77 12.32
N ASP A 98 10.32 -6.48 12.06
CA ASP A 98 11.47 -7.20 12.65
C ASP A 98 11.52 -7.16 14.19
N ASN A 99 10.85 -6.19 14.81
CA ASN A 99 10.75 -6.01 16.26
C ASN A 99 9.46 -6.61 16.84
N ASN A 100 8.75 -7.45 16.08
CA ASN A 100 7.46 -8.02 16.42
C ASN A 100 6.35 -6.98 16.71
N ARG A 101 6.53 -5.73 16.26
CA ARG A 101 5.47 -4.72 16.32
C ARG A 101 4.55 -4.85 15.10
N PRO A 102 3.23 -4.66 15.26
CA PRO A 102 2.32 -4.68 14.13
C PRO A 102 2.66 -3.56 13.15
N VAL A 103 2.58 -3.88 11.85
CA VAL A 103 2.70 -2.89 10.78
C VAL A 103 1.30 -2.44 10.41
N GLU A 104 0.95 -1.25 10.89
CA GLU A 104 -0.37 -0.67 10.75
C GLU A 104 -0.40 0.38 9.63
N LEU A 105 -1.48 0.38 8.84
CA LEU A 105 -1.72 1.33 7.76
C LEU A 105 -3.11 1.95 7.91
N LYS A 106 -3.21 3.26 7.66
CA LYS A 106 -4.49 3.98 7.64
C LYS A 106 -5.18 3.83 6.30
N VAL A 107 -6.48 3.55 6.35
CA VAL A 107 -7.33 3.28 5.18
C VAL A 107 -8.55 4.19 5.24
N LYS A 108 -8.90 4.85 4.13
CA LYS A 108 -10.09 5.71 4.04
C LYS A 108 -11.38 4.88 4.08
N GLY A 109 -12.48 5.48 4.52
CA GLY A 109 -13.77 4.79 4.74
C GLY A 109 -14.24 3.92 3.56
N GLN A 110 -14.27 4.46 2.34
CA GLN A 110 -14.69 3.67 1.16
C GLN A 110 -13.76 2.46 0.91
N ALA A 111 -12.44 2.68 0.94
CA ALA A 111 -11.47 1.63 0.72
C ALA A 111 -11.53 0.57 1.83
N PHE A 112 -11.86 0.96 3.06
CA PHE A 112 -12.09 0.03 4.15
C PHE A 112 -13.30 -0.87 3.88
N SER A 113 -14.42 -0.31 3.42
CA SER A 113 -15.60 -1.09 3.04
C SER A 113 -15.29 -2.10 1.94
N ASP A 114 -14.52 -1.69 0.92
CA ASP A 114 -14.09 -2.58 -0.17
C ASP A 114 -13.16 -3.68 0.34
N LEU A 115 -12.25 -3.37 1.27
CA LEU A 115 -11.38 -4.34 1.94
C LEU A 115 -12.18 -5.34 2.76
N ALA A 116 -13.14 -4.87 3.57
CA ALA A 116 -13.96 -5.72 4.41
C ALA A 116 -14.82 -6.69 3.58
N ALA A 117 -15.39 -6.22 2.46
CA ALA A 117 -16.12 -7.09 1.54
C ALA A 117 -15.22 -8.20 0.98
N LYS A 118 -14.01 -7.87 0.51
CA LYS A 118 -13.06 -8.86 -0.01
C LYS A 118 -12.54 -9.84 1.04
N LEU A 119 -12.42 -9.41 2.30
CA LEU A 119 -12.04 -10.26 3.42
C LEU A 119 -13.18 -11.21 3.83
N ALA A 120 -14.44 -10.80 3.67
CA ALA A 120 -15.59 -11.66 3.96
C ALA A 120 -15.83 -12.74 2.89
N GLU A 121 -15.29 -12.54 1.67
CA GLU A 121 -15.38 -13.48 0.55
C GLU A 121 -14.34 -14.62 0.63
N GLY A 122 -13.37 -14.58 1.56
CA GLY A 122 -12.28 -15.57 1.67
C GLY A 122 -11.45 -15.45 2.93
#